data_AF-A0A0P9CDD3-F1
#
_entry.id   AF-A0A0P9CDD3-F1
#
_cell.length_a   1.000
_cell.length_b   1.000
_cell.length_c   1.000
_cell.angle_alpha   90.00
_cell.angle_beta   90.00
_cell.angle_gamma   90.00
#
_symmetry.space_group_name_H-M   'P 1'
#
loop_
_entity.id
_entity.type
_entity.pdbx_description
1 polymer ?
#
loop_
_entity_poly.entity_id
_entity_poly.type
_entity_poly.pdbx_seq_one_letter_code
_entity_poly.pdbx_strand_id
1 'polypeptide(L)'
;MIAVHAILGFITLAVAALLLIWNGIRLSKGWTSRKSFYQILTGLLDLQVLLGIITLLLNHRGGIWLLHPLFMLAAVAVAHIFTKDSRRPAQQLTGYIGVLVLLLIGVWAGGL
;
A
#
# COMPACT_ATOMS: atom_id res chain seq x y z
N MET A 1 16.86 -9.38 -7.58
CA MET A 1 15.82 -8.33 -7.67
C MET A 1 14.42 -8.85 -7.38
N ILE A 2 13.94 -9.87 -8.09
CA ILE A 2 12.58 -10.43 -7.88
C ILE A 2 12.33 -10.85 -6.42
N ALA A 3 13.24 -11.62 -5.81
CA ALA A 3 13.08 -12.06 -4.42
C ALA A 3 13.01 -10.89 -3.42
N VAL A 4 13.83 -9.85 -3.62
CA VAL A 4 13.84 -8.65 -2.76
C VAL A 4 12.51 -7.90 -2.88
N HIS A 5 12.02 -7.70 -4.11
CA HIS A 5 10.73 -7.06 -4.36
C HIS A 5 9.56 -7.85 -3.75
N ALA A 6 9.59 -9.18 -3.84
CA ALA A 6 8.59 -10.06 -3.23
C ALA A 6 8.60 -9.99 -1.68
N ILE A 7 9.78 -10.06 -1.05
CA ILE A 7 9.92 -9.93 0.40
C ILE A 7 9.41 -8.57 0.89
N LEU A 8 9.81 -7.48 0.23
CA LEU A 8 9.27 -6.16 0.51
C LEU A 8 7.76 -6.08 0.27
N GLY A 9 7.21 -6.93 -0.60
CA GLY A 9 5.78 -7.04 -0.89
C GLY A 9 5.02 -7.53 0.34
N PHE A 10 5.47 -8.64 0.90
CA PHE A 10 4.93 -9.18 2.14
C PHE A 10 5.08 -8.20 3.31
N ILE A 11 6.22 -7.54 3.44
CA ILE A 11 6.42 -6.52 4.48
C ILE A 11 5.44 -5.36 4.31
N THR A 12 5.28 -4.84 3.09
CA THR A 12 4.35 -3.74 2.79
C THR A 12 2.91 -4.14 3.10
N LEU A 13 2.51 -5.36 2.73
CA LEU A 13 1.17 -5.88 3.00
C LEU A 13 0.92 -6.03 4.51
N ALA A 14 1.88 -6.59 5.25
CA ALA A 14 1.79 -6.74 6.70
C ALA A 14 1.70 -5.37 7.40
N VAL A 15 2.54 -4.41 7.00
CA VAL A 15 2.51 -3.05 7.55
C VAL A 15 1.19 -2.35 7.22
N ALA A 16 0.67 -2.48 5.99
CA ALA A 16 -0.63 -1.92 5.62
C ALA A 16 -1.77 -2.47 6.50
N ALA A 17 -1.77 -3.78 6.76
CA ALA A 17 -2.75 -4.42 7.65
C ALA A 17 -2.60 -3.94 9.10
N LEU A 18 -1.38 -3.89 9.64
CA LEU A 18 -1.12 -3.39 10.99
C LEU A 18 -1.55 -1.93 11.15
N LEU A 19 -1.30 -1.09 10.15
CA LEU A 19 -1.69 0.33 10.20
C LEU A 19 -3.20 0.53 10.03
N LEU A 20 -3.87 -0.31 9.25
CA LEU A 20 -5.33 -0.34 9.21
C LEU A 20 -5.91 -0.67 10.59
N ILE A 21 -5.39 -1.73 11.25
CA ILE A 21 -5.82 -2.13 12.60
C ILE A 21 -5.54 -1.01 13.59
N TRP A 22 -4.33 -0.43 13.59
CA TRP A 22 -3.97 0.69 14.43
C TRP A 22 -4.92 1.88 14.25
N ASN A 23 -5.20 2.26 13.00
CA ASN A 23 -6.10 3.36 12.72
C ASN A 23 -7.53 3.04 13.19
N GLY A 24 -8.01 1.81 12.98
CA GLY A 24 -9.30 1.34 13.50
C GLY A 24 -9.40 1.46 15.02
N ILE A 25 -8.38 1.01 15.76
CA ILE A 25 -8.32 1.12 17.23
C ILE A 25 -8.27 2.58 17.68
N ARG A 26 -7.47 3.41 17.01
CA ARG A 26 -7.33 4.83 17.34
C ARG A 26 -8.67 5.54 17.20
N LEU A 27 -9.40 5.26 16.12
CA LEU A 27 -10.70 5.88 15.86
C LEU A 27 -11.79 5.37 16.81
N SER A 28 -11.82 4.07 17.11
CA SER A 28 -12.81 3.52 18.04
C SER A 28 -12.64 4.03 19.48
N LYS A 29 -11.41 4.36 19.88
CA LYS A 29 -11.10 4.96 21.18
C LYS A 29 -11.14 6.49 21.20
N GLY A 30 -11.50 7.14 20.08
CA GLY A 30 -11.53 8.60 19.98
C GLY A 30 -10.16 9.28 20.11
N TRP A 31 -9.06 8.55 19.90
CA TRP A 31 -7.68 9.02 20.05
C TRP A 31 -7.20 9.85 18.85
N THR A 32 -7.97 10.87 18.48
CA THR A 32 -7.68 11.73 17.31
C THR A 32 -6.35 12.48 17.42
N SER A 33 -5.85 12.71 18.63
CA SER A 33 -4.56 13.35 18.89
C SER A 33 -3.34 12.45 18.66
N ARG A 34 -3.50 11.13 18.59
CA ARG A 34 -2.39 10.23 18.27
C ARG A 34 -2.10 10.29 16.78
N LYS A 35 -0.82 10.48 16.43
CA LYS A 35 -0.35 10.51 15.03
C LYS A 35 -0.63 9.18 14.35
N SER A 36 -0.97 9.22 13.06
CA SER A 36 -0.87 8.02 12.23
C SER A 36 0.57 7.83 11.77
N PHE A 37 0.87 6.62 11.30
CA PHE A 37 2.16 6.29 10.72
C PHE A 37 2.08 6.24 9.19
N TYR A 38 1.26 7.11 8.59
CA TYR A 38 0.99 7.08 7.15
C TYR A 38 2.25 7.20 6.30
N GLN A 39 3.26 7.95 6.79
CA GLN A 39 4.54 8.14 6.09
C GLN A 39 5.30 6.83 5.89
N ILE A 40 5.19 5.89 6.84
CA ILE A 40 5.80 4.57 6.73
C ILE A 40 5.13 3.80 5.58
N LEU A 41 3.79 3.82 5.54
CA LEU A 41 3.04 3.16 4.47
C LEU A 41 3.35 3.76 3.10
N THR A 42 3.31 5.09 2.96
CA THR A 42 3.59 5.73 1.67
C THR A 42 5.03 5.46 1.21
N GLY A 43 6.00 5.55 2.11
CA GLY A 43 7.40 5.26 1.76
C GLY A 43 7.63 3.81 1.30
N LEU A 44 6.96 2.84 1.94
CA LEU A 44 7.02 1.44 1.50
C LEU A 44 6.35 1.23 0.13
N LEU A 45 5.20 1.87 -0.11
CA LEU A 45 4.51 1.81 -1.39
C LEU A 45 5.35 2.44 -2.52
N ASP A 46 5.96 3.60 -2.27
CA ASP A 46 6.84 4.29 -3.23
C ASP A 46 8.05 3.42 -3.59
N LEU A 47 8.70 2.84 -2.57
CA LEU A 47 9.79 1.90 -2.77
C LEU A 47 9.33 0.69 -3.60
N GLN A 48 8.11 0.21 -3.39
CA GLN A 48 7.59 -0.92 -4.13
C GLN A 48 7.23 -0.64 -5.58
N VAL A 49 6.70 0.55 -5.86
CA VAL A 49 6.51 0.99 -7.24
C VAL A 49 7.86 1.11 -7.94
N LEU A 50 8.86 1.71 -7.29
CA LEU A 50 10.21 1.83 -7.84
C LEU A 50 10.82 0.47 -8.16
N LEU A 51 10.78 -0.47 -7.22
CA LEU A 51 11.30 -1.83 -7.43
C LEU A 51 10.49 -2.62 -8.46
N GLY A 52 9.18 -2.39 -8.53
CA GLY A 52 8.29 -2.99 -9.54
C GLY A 52 8.64 -2.52 -10.94
N ILE A 53 8.88 -1.21 -11.13
CA ILE A 53 9.35 -0.64 -12.40
C ILE A 53 10.71 -1.21 -12.79
N ILE A 54 11.67 -1.23 -11.86
CA ILE A 54 12.99 -1.83 -12.11
C ILE A 54 12.86 -3.31 -12.51
N THR A 55 12.00 -4.06 -11.80
CA THR A 55 11.77 -5.49 -12.08
C THR A 55 11.15 -5.71 -13.45
N LEU A 56 10.18 -4.87 -13.85
CA LEU A 56 9.53 -4.91 -15.17
C LEU A 56 10.52 -4.62 -16.30
N LEU A 57 11.38 -3.60 -16.13
CA LEU A 57 12.40 -3.25 -17.12
C LEU A 57 13.41 -4.41 -17.30
N LEU A 58 13.81 -5.05 -16.21
CA LEU A 58 14.75 -6.18 -16.23
C LEU A 58 14.12 -7.50 -16.69
N ASN A 59 12.81 -7.68 -16.49
CA ASN A 59 12.09 -8.90 -16.83
C ASN A 59 10.82 -8.54 -17.60
N HIS A 60 10.94 -8.44 -18.93
CA HIS A 60 9.83 -8.16 -19.84
C HIS A 60 8.81 -9.31 -19.84
N ARG A 61 7.93 -9.32 -18.82
CA ARG A 61 6.75 -10.18 -18.74
C ARG A 61 5.52 -9.36 -19.13
N GLY A 62 4.85 -9.74 -20.22
CA GLY A 62 3.63 -9.10 -20.70
C GLY A 62 2.35 -9.70 -20.11
N GLY A 63 1.20 -9.20 -20.54
CA GLY A 63 -0.13 -9.73 -20.19
C GLY A 63 -0.65 -9.25 -18.83
N ILE A 64 -1.30 -10.14 -18.07
CA ILE A 64 -1.89 -9.85 -16.75
C ILE A 64 -0.87 -9.26 -15.75
N TRP A 65 0.41 -9.58 -15.92
CA TRP A 65 1.50 -9.04 -15.11
C TRP A 65 1.62 -7.50 -15.17
N LEU A 66 1.11 -6.86 -16.22
CA LEU A 66 1.07 -5.39 -16.34
C LEU A 66 -0.01 -4.74 -15.48
N LEU A 67 -0.98 -5.51 -14.97
CA LEU A 67 -1.98 -5.00 -14.05
C LEU A 67 -1.40 -4.74 -12.65
N HIS A 68 -0.38 -5.52 -12.24
CA HIS A 68 0.31 -5.32 -10.98
C HIS A 68 0.81 -3.87 -10.77
N PRO A 69 1.66 -3.30 -11.65
CA PRO A 69 2.14 -1.93 -11.48
C PRO A 69 1.00 -0.89 -11.51
N LEU A 70 -0.08 -1.13 -12.25
CA LEU A 70 -1.23 -0.24 -12.28
C LEU A 70 -1.93 -0.17 -10.91
N PHE A 71 -2.18 -1.33 -10.28
CA PHE A 71 -2.76 -1.39 -8.93
C PHE A 71 -1.83 -0.81 -7.86
N MET A 72 -0.51 -0.99 -8.01
CA MET A 72 0.47 -0.39 -7.10
C MET A 72 0.49 1.14 -7.19
N LEU A 73 0.43 1.71 -8.40
CA LEU A 73 0.31 3.15 -8.60
C LEU A 73 -1.00 3.71 -8.01
N ALA A 74 -2.11 3.00 -8.20
CA ALA A 74 -3.38 3.36 -7.58
C ALA A 74 -3.28 3.32 -6.04
N ALA A 75 -2.63 2.30 -5.47
CA ALA A 75 -2.43 2.18 -4.02
C ALA A 75 -1.60 3.35 -3.47
N VAL A 76 -0.51 3.71 -4.14
CA VAL A 76 0.30 4.92 -3.82
C VAL A 76 -0.58 6.17 -3.83
N ALA A 77 -1.34 6.40 -4.90
CA ALA A 77 -2.19 7.58 -5.02
C ALA A 77 -3.22 7.65 -3.88
N VAL A 78 -3.90 6.54 -3.60
CA VAL A 78 -4.88 6.46 -2.49
C VAL A 78 -4.21 6.73 -1.15
N ALA A 79 -3.03 6.16 -0.89
CA ALA A 79 -2.28 6.40 0.33
C ALA A 79 -1.95 7.89 0.48
N HIS A 80 -1.31 8.51 -0.52
CA HIS A 80 -0.93 9.93 -0.45
C HIS A 80 -2.11 10.91 -0.30
N ILE A 81 -3.29 10.55 -0.80
CA ILE A 81 -4.47 11.41 -0.74
C ILE A 81 -5.20 11.22 0.58
N PHE A 82 -5.45 9.98 1.01
CA PHE A 82 -6.44 9.67 2.04
C PHE A 82 -5.84 9.31 3.41
N THR A 83 -4.60 8.82 3.51
CA THR A 83 -4.06 8.34 4.80
C THR A 83 -3.41 9.44 5.66
N LYS A 84 -3.30 10.67 5.16
CA LYS A 84 -2.75 11.84 5.87
C LYS A 84 -3.55 12.19 7.13
N ASP A 85 -2.86 12.66 8.17
CA ASP A 85 -3.49 13.08 9.44
C ASP A 85 -4.41 14.30 9.33
N SER A 86 -4.30 15.09 8.25
CA SER A 86 -5.21 16.20 7.96
C SER A 86 -6.58 15.76 7.43
N ARG A 87 -6.77 14.47 7.14
CA ARG A 87 -8.04 13.93 6.63
C ARG A 87 -9.00 13.60 7.76
N ARG A 88 -10.30 13.62 7.45
CA ARG A 88 -11.33 13.21 8.41
C ARG A 88 -11.12 11.72 8.77
N PRO A 89 -11.36 11.31 10.03
CA PRO A 89 -11.26 9.92 10.47
C PRO A 89 -11.82 8.87 9.51
N ALA A 90 -13.06 9.06 9.04
CA ALA A 90 -13.72 8.14 8.12
C ALA A 90 -12.98 8.02 6.78
N GLN A 91 -12.53 9.15 6.21
CA GLN A 91 -11.77 9.18 4.96
C GLN A 91 -10.42 8.46 5.12
N GLN A 92 -9.77 8.65 6.27
CA GLN A 92 -8.51 8.00 6.56
C GLN A 92 -8.67 6.48 6.66
N LEU A 93 -9.72 6.02 7.34
CA LEU A 93 -10.06 4.60 7.42
C LEU A 93 -10.36 4.01 6.03
N THR A 94 -11.19 4.67 5.23
CA THR A 94 -11.46 4.26 3.84
C THR A 94 -10.18 4.23 3.01
N GLY A 95 -9.26 5.17 3.22
CA GLY A 95 -7.94 5.18 2.59
C GLY A 95 -7.12 3.94 2.91
N TYR A 96 -6.98 3.58 4.19
CA TYR A 96 -6.25 2.37 4.59
C TYR A 96 -6.90 1.08 4.05
N ILE A 97 -8.24 1.00 4.06
CA ILE A 97 -8.96 -0.13 3.47
C ILE A 97 -8.70 -0.20 1.96
N GLY A 98 -8.81 0.94 1.26
CA GLY A 98 -8.57 1.03 -0.17
C GLY A 98 -7.15 0.62 -0.55
N VAL A 99 -6.14 1.08 0.18
CA VAL A 99 -4.75 0.65 -0.02
C VAL A 99 -4.62 -0.85 0.15
N LEU A 100 -5.17 -1.42 1.24
CA LEU A 100 -5.05 -2.86 1.49
C LEU A 100 -5.72 -3.69 0.39
N VAL A 101 -6.91 -3.30 -0.06
CA VAL A 101 -7.62 -3.97 -1.16
C VAL A 101 -6.81 -3.89 -2.47
N LEU A 102 -6.29 -2.71 -2.81
CA LEU A 102 -5.47 -2.52 -4.01
C LEU A 102 -4.18 -3.35 -3.95
N LEU A 103 -3.54 -3.45 -2.79
CA LEU A 103 -2.38 -4.32 -2.59
C LEU A 103 -2.74 -5.80 -2.79
N LEU A 104 -3.85 -6.28 -2.23
CA LEU A 104 -4.29 -7.67 -2.39
C LEU A 104 -4.57 -8.01 -3.86
N ILE A 105 -5.27 -7.12 -4.58
CA ILE A 105 -5.53 -7.29 -6.01
C ILE A 105 -4.22 -7.24 -6.81
N GLY A 106 -3.32 -6.31 -6.46
CA GLY A 106 -2.01 -6.20 -7.08
C GLY A 106 -1.16 -7.47 -6.90
N VAL A 107 -1.14 -8.05 -5.70
CA VAL A 107 -0.45 -9.32 -5.40
C VAL A 107 -1.00 -10.45 -6.26
N TRP A 108 -2.33 -10.61 -6.30
CA TRP A 108 -2.99 -11.63 -7.13
C TRP A 108 -2.69 -11.45 -8.63
N ALA A 109 -2.75 -10.21 -9.14
CA ALA A 109 -2.40 -9.90 -10.53
C ALA A 109 -0.91 -10.11 -10.86
N GLY A 110 -0.05 -10.04 -9.84
CA GLY A 110 1.39 -10.28 -9.93
C GLY A 110 1.77 -11.76 -9.97
N GLY A 111 0.81 -12.69 -10.01
CA GLY A 111 1.08 -14.12 -10.18
C GLY A 111 1.63 -14.81 -8.93
N LEU A 112 1.32 -14.28 -7.74
CA LEU A 112 1.30 -15.03 -6.49
C LEU A 112 -0.07 -15.68 -6.28
#